data_AF-A0A7M5X4T9-F1
#
_entry.id   AF-A0A7M5X4T9-F1
#
_cell.length_a   1.000
_cell.length_b   1.000
_cell.length_c   1.000
_cell.angle_alpha   90.00
_cell.angle_beta   90.00
_cell.angle_gamma   90.00
#
_symmetry.space_group_name_H-M   'P 1'
#
loop_
_entity.id
_entity.type
_entity.pdbx_description
1 polymer ?
#
loop_
_entity_poly.entity_id
_entity_poly.type
_entity_poly.pdbx_seq_one_letter_code
_entity_poly.pdbx_strand_id
1 'polypeptide(L)'
;ILDAIRINFRSRKDNKRKLENNPNYRADSSKNSRKDTKLNNRLKALKHLNVDDETRSAISGILVRPLMSSDDEEIDGNKKTFIVRKPCWRTEGVTNCFHTLDEARQSNLSKHSLFRLMDRKDGPPSDREEPKWSEEMVKAIKFFD
;
A
#
# COMPACT_ATOMS: atom_id res chain seq x y z
N ILE A 1 21.25 -15.05 43.34
CA ILE A 1 20.03 -14.22 43.51
C ILE A 1 20.38 -12.74 43.75
N LEU A 2 21.24 -12.41 44.73
CA LEU A 2 21.63 -11.02 45.02
C LEU A 2 22.30 -10.27 43.84
N ASP A 3 23.11 -10.95 43.03
CA ASP A 3 23.75 -10.33 41.86
C ASP A 3 22.76 -9.99 40.74
N ALA A 4 21.78 -10.85 40.48
CA ALA A 4 20.71 -10.57 39.52
C ALA A 4 19.87 -9.34 39.94
N ILE A 5 19.61 -9.21 41.24
CA ILE A 5 18.94 -8.03 41.82
C ILE A 5 19.81 -6.78 41.60
N ARG A 6 21.10 -6.84 41.95
CA ARG A 6 22.05 -5.72 41.80
C ARG A 6 22.19 -5.28 40.34
N ILE A 7 22.25 -6.23 39.39
CA ILE A 7 22.28 -5.97 37.94
C ILE A 7 20.99 -5.26 37.48
N ASN A 8 19.82 -5.75 37.92
CA ASN A 8 18.54 -5.13 37.60
C ASN A 8 18.43 -3.69 38.12
N PHE A 9 18.87 -3.43 39.36
CA PHE A 9 18.84 -2.08 39.93
C PHE A 9 19.77 -1.11 39.18
N ARG A 10 20.97 -1.55 38.79
CA ARG A 10 21.89 -0.75 37.96
C ARG A 10 21.27 -0.45 36.59
N SER A 11 20.73 -1.47 35.92
CA SER A 11 20.05 -1.32 34.63
C SER A 11 18.88 -0.31 34.69
N ARG A 12 18.05 -0.37 35.73
CA ARG A 12 16.95 0.59 35.92
C ARG A 12 17.45 2.01 36.13
N LYS A 13 18.48 2.20 36.95
CA LYS A 13 19.09 3.52 37.21
C LYS A 13 19.68 4.11 35.94
N ASP A 14 20.37 3.31 35.14
CA ASP A 14 20.97 3.74 33.88
C ASP A 14 19.91 4.06 32.83
N ASN A 15 18.85 3.25 32.73
CA ASN A 15 17.72 3.54 31.84
C ASN A 15 17.01 4.84 32.22
N LYS A 16 16.86 5.12 33.52
CA LYS A 16 16.27 6.38 33.99
C LYS A 16 17.11 7.58 33.57
N ARG A 17 18.43 7.54 33.77
CA ARG A 17 19.36 8.59 33.31
C ARG A 17 19.29 8.81 31.79
N LYS A 18 19.20 7.73 31.02
CA LYS A 18 19.09 7.82 29.55
C LYS A 18 17.76 8.41 29.10
N LEU A 19 16.67 8.12 29.81
CA LEU A 19 15.36 8.74 29.59
C LEU A 19 15.33 10.22 29.98
N GLU A 20 16.02 10.60 31.05
CA GLU A 20 16.19 12.01 31.46
C GLU A 20 16.95 12.81 30.39
N ASN A 21 17.98 12.22 29.77
CA ASN A 21 18.78 12.87 28.71
C ASN A 21 18.12 12.81 27.32
N ASN A 22 17.33 11.78 27.05
CA ASN A 22 16.57 11.65 25.80
C ASN A 22 15.21 11.01 26.12
N PRO A 23 14.11 11.79 26.08
CA PRO A 23 12.77 11.27 26.38
C PRO A 23 12.36 10.15 25.43
N ASN A 24 12.91 10.12 24.21
CA ASN A 24 12.66 9.12 23.19
C ASN A 24 13.68 7.96 23.20
N TYR A 25 14.57 7.88 24.20
CA TYR A 25 15.65 6.88 24.26
C TYR A 25 15.15 5.44 24.00
N ARG A 26 14.00 5.07 24.59
CA ARG A 26 13.44 3.72 24.39
C ARG A 26 12.99 3.48 22.95
N ALA A 27 12.36 4.48 22.34
CA ALA A 27 11.96 4.41 20.94
C ALA A 27 13.19 4.33 20.03
N ASP A 28 14.19 5.19 20.25
CA ASP A 28 15.43 5.22 19.47
C ASP A 28 16.25 3.92 19.64
N SER A 29 16.34 3.40 20.86
CA SER A 29 17.01 2.13 21.15
C SER A 29 16.32 0.96 20.45
N SER A 30 14.98 0.94 20.46
CA SER A 30 14.19 -0.06 19.73
C SER A 30 14.43 0.04 18.22
N LYS A 31 14.35 1.24 17.65
CA LYS A 31 14.61 1.51 16.22
C LYS A 31 16.00 1.03 15.80
N ASN A 32 17.03 1.40 16.57
CA ASN A 32 18.41 0.99 16.29
C ASN A 32 18.59 -0.53 16.37
N SER A 33 18.00 -1.17 17.37
CA SER A 33 18.03 -2.64 17.49
C SER A 33 17.36 -3.34 16.29
N ARG A 34 16.24 -2.80 15.80
CA ARG A 34 15.56 -3.32 14.59
C ARG A 34 16.45 -3.21 13.34
N LYS A 35 17.12 -2.06 13.15
CA LYS A 35 18.07 -1.87 12.04
C LYS A 35 19.20 -2.89 12.09
N ASP A 36 19.78 -3.09 13.27
CA ASP A 36 20.88 -4.05 13.46
C ASP A 36 20.42 -5.49 13.21
N THR A 37 19.21 -5.84 13.67
CA THR A 37 18.61 -7.15 13.42
C THR A 37 18.40 -7.39 11.92
N LYS A 38 17.84 -6.41 11.19
CA LYS A 38 17.65 -6.51 9.72
C LYS A 38 18.98 -6.67 9.00
N LEU A 39 20.00 -5.88 9.37
CA LEU A 39 21.34 -5.98 8.79
C LEU A 39 21.94 -7.38 9.00
N ASN A 40 21.94 -7.86 10.25
CA ASN A 40 22.48 -9.18 10.59
C ASN A 40 21.78 -10.31 9.85
N ASN A 41 20.46 -10.23 9.71
CA ASN A 41 19.69 -11.22 8.94
C ASN A 41 20.07 -11.21 7.45
N ARG A 42 20.31 -10.03 6.86
CA ARG A 42 20.75 -9.91 5.46
C ARG A 42 22.16 -10.45 5.25
N LEU A 43 23.09 -10.14 6.14
CA LEU A 43 24.45 -10.69 6.09
C LEU A 43 24.45 -12.20 6.26
N LYS A 44 23.60 -12.76 7.13
CA LYS A 44 23.40 -14.20 7.25
C LYS A 44 22.83 -14.80 5.97
N ALA A 45 21.77 -14.23 5.40
CA ALA A 45 21.17 -14.70 4.15
C ALA A 45 22.17 -14.67 2.98
N LEU A 46 23.01 -13.64 2.91
CA LEU A 46 24.05 -13.50 1.90
C LEU A 46 25.09 -14.65 1.95
N LYS A 47 25.40 -15.18 3.14
CA LYS A 47 26.28 -16.36 3.29
C LYS A 47 25.69 -17.64 2.71
N HIS A 48 24.37 -17.73 2.64
CA HIS A 48 23.66 -18.90 2.11
C HIS A 48 23.23 -18.74 0.65
N LEU A 49 23.51 -17.58 0.04
CA LEU A 49 23.19 -17.32 -1.36
C LEU A 49 24.28 -17.93 -2.26
N ASN A 50 23.87 -18.65 -3.30
CA ASN A 50 24.78 -19.22 -4.29
C ASN A 50 25.23 -18.13 -5.29
N VAL A 51 26.27 -17.39 -4.91
CA VAL A 51 26.88 -16.29 -5.67
C VAL A 51 28.39 -16.30 -5.48
N ASP A 52 29.11 -15.79 -6.47
CA ASP A 52 30.58 -15.71 -6.46
C ASP A 52 31.09 -14.80 -5.35
N ASP A 53 32.31 -15.05 -4.86
CA ASP A 53 32.89 -14.31 -3.74
C ASP A 53 33.03 -12.80 -4.01
N GLU A 54 33.37 -12.42 -5.25
CA GLU A 54 33.47 -11.01 -5.66
C GLU A 54 32.11 -10.30 -5.55
N THR A 55 31.06 -10.93 -6.10
CA THR A 55 29.70 -10.39 -6.04
C THR A 55 29.17 -10.34 -4.60
N ARG A 56 29.51 -11.34 -3.79
CA ARG A 56 29.17 -11.36 -2.36
C ARG A 56 29.84 -10.20 -1.63
N SER A 57 31.11 -9.94 -1.91
CA SER A 57 31.86 -8.84 -1.31
C SER A 57 31.25 -7.48 -1.69
N ALA A 58 30.92 -7.28 -2.98
CA ALA A 58 30.25 -6.08 -3.46
C ALA A 58 28.89 -5.86 -2.78
N ILE A 59 28.05 -6.90 -2.68
CA ILE A 59 26.75 -6.83 -1.99
C ILE A 59 26.94 -6.50 -0.51
N SER A 60 27.93 -7.12 0.15
CA SER A 60 28.21 -6.86 1.57
C SER A 60 28.60 -5.41 1.84
N GLY A 61 29.34 -4.76 0.92
CA GLY A 61 29.72 -3.35 1.02
C GLY A 61 28.53 -2.39 0.93
N ILE A 62 27.43 -2.81 0.30
CA ILE A 62 26.19 -2.02 0.19
C ILE A 62 25.28 -2.26 1.42
N LEU A 63 25.36 -3.42 2.07
CA LEU A 63 24.59 -3.75 3.27
C LEU A 63 25.13 -3.01 4.50
N VAL A 64 24.76 -1.73 4.63
CA VAL A 64 25.16 -0.87 5.74
C VAL A 64 23.98 -0.45 6.61
N ARG A 65 24.25 -0.21 7.90
CA ARG A 65 23.25 0.20 8.89
C ARG A 65 22.42 1.44 8.50
N PRO A 66 22.99 2.53 7.94
CA PRO A 66 22.21 3.71 7.57
C PRO A 66 21.14 3.46 6.52
N LEU A 67 21.31 2.43 5.67
CA LEU A 67 20.36 2.07 4.61
C LEU A 67 19.30 1.07 5.08
N MET A 68 19.30 0.67 6.36
CA MET A 68 18.26 -0.17 6.94
C MET A 68 17.11 0.69 7.46
N SER A 69 15.89 0.39 7.01
CA SER A 69 14.69 1.06 7.52
C SER A 69 14.20 0.43 8.83
N SER A 70 13.71 1.26 9.75
CA SER A 70 12.75 0.81 10.78
C SER A 70 11.33 0.99 10.24
N ASP A 71 10.40 0.16 10.68
CA ASP A 71 8.99 0.25 10.26
C ASP A 71 8.28 1.47 10.89
N ASP A 72 8.90 2.11 11.91
CA ASP A 72 8.44 3.34 12.57
C ASP A 72 9.23 4.59 12.14
N GLU A 73 9.81 4.61 10.95
CA GLU A 73 10.35 5.85 10.40
C GLU A 73 9.20 6.72 9.88
N GLU A 74 8.89 7.80 10.59
CA GLU A 74 8.12 8.91 10.02
C GLU A 74 8.84 9.36 8.74
N ILE A 75 8.06 9.59 7.69
CA ILE A 75 8.52 10.12 6.41
C ILE A 75 8.87 11.60 6.64
N ASP A 76 9.90 11.85 7.44
CA ASP A 76 10.53 13.15 7.54
C ASP A 76 11.07 13.47 6.15
N GLY A 77 10.70 14.64 5.61
CA GLY A 77 10.84 15.07 4.22
C GLY A 77 12.25 15.07 3.59
N ASN A 78 13.24 14.47 4.24
CA ASN A 78 14.51 14.10 3.62
C ASN A 78 14.36 12.80 2.83
N LYS A 79 14.65 12.86 1.52
CA LYS A 79 14.73 11.70 0.61
C LYS A 79 15.85 10.76 1.05
N LYS A 80 15.58 9.88 2.02
CA LYS A 80 16.49 8.82 2.47
C LYS A 80 16.30 7.60 1.58
N THR A 81 17.40 7.07 1.04
CA THR A 81 17.38 5.81 0.28
C THR A 81 17.48 4.64 1.26
N PHE A 82 16.53 3.72 1.22
CA PHE A 82 16.54 2.50 2.03
C PHE A 82 16.66 1.27 1.15
N ILE A 83 17.40 0.27 1.62
CA ILE A 83 17.42 -1.04 0.98
C ILE A 83 16.18 -1.77 1.47
N VAL A 84 15.18 -1.92 0.60
CA VAL A 84 13.93 -2.64 0.87
C VAL A 84 13.89 -3.89 0.01
N ARG A 85 13.30 -4.98 0.53
CA ARG A 85 12.98 -6.12 -0.33
C ARG A 85 11.98 -5.63 -1.38
N LYS A 86 12.18 -5.99 -2.66
CA LYS A 86 11.22 -5.66 -3.71
C LYS A 86 9.82 -6.07 -3.24
N PRO A 87 8.86 -5.14 -3.15
CA PRO A 87 7.54 -5.50 -2.67
C PRO A 87 6.93 -6.53 -3.63
N CYS A 88 6.59 -7.69 -3.09
CA CYS A 88 5.80 -8.70 -3.80
C CYS A 88 4.32 -8.37 -3.56
N TRP A 89 3.83 -7.25 -4.09
CA TRP A 89 2.40 -6.88 -3.95
C TRP A 89 1.44 -7.84 -4.66
N ARG A 90 1.96 -8.84 -5.36
CA ARG A 90 1.18 -9.96 -5.89
C ARG A 90 1.65 -11.24 -5.21
N THR A 91 1.08 -11.50 -4.04
CA THR A 91 1.03 -12.86 -3.51
C THR A 91 0.04 -13.65 -4.36
N GLU A 92 0.20 -14.97 -4.42
CA GLU A 92 -0.71 -15.86 -5.14
C GLU A 92 -2.17 -15.69 -4.68
N GLY A 93 -2.37 -15.43 -3.38
CA GLY A 93 -3.70 -15.12 -2.83
C GLY A 93 -4.31 -13.83 -3.38
N VAL A 94 -3.51 -12.78 -3.59
CA VAL A 94 -3.99 -11.52 -4.17
C VAL A 94 -4.31 -11.70 -5.65
N THR A 95 -3.49 -12.43 -6.40
CA THR A 95 -3.78 -12.74 -7.81
C THR A 95 -5.05 -13.58 -7.98
N ASN A 96 -5.27 -14.57 -7.10
CA ASN A 96 -6.48 -15.38 -7.12
C ASN A 96 -7.73 -14.53 -6.82
N CYS A 97 -7.64 -13.61 -5.85
CA CYS A 97 -8.73 -12.69 -5.53
C CYS A 97 -9.11 -11.80 -6.74
N PHE A 98 -8.12 -11.27 -7.47
CA PHE A 98 -8.39 -10.51 -8.70
C PHE A 98 -9.09 -11.36 -9.77
N HIS A 99 -8.65 -12.61 -9.98
CA HIS A 99 -9.30 -13.52 -10.91
C HIS A 99 -10.77 -13.77 -10.55
N THR A 100 -11.06 -14.05 -9.28
CA THR A 100 -12.45 -14.26 -8.81
C THR A 100 -13.31 -13.01 -9.01
N LEU A 101 -12.76 -11.82 -8.78
CA LEU A 101 -13.48 -10.56 -9.00
C LEU A 101 -13.77 -10.30 -10.48
N ASP A 102 -12.82 -10.60 -11.37
CA ASP A 102 -13.01 -10.46 -12.81
C ASP A 102 -14.04 -11.45 -13.36
N GLU A 103 -14.00 -12.71 -12.92
CA GLU A 103 -15.03 -13.72 -13.26
C GLU A 103 -16.42 -13.29 -12.78
N ALA A 104 -16.53 -12.83 -11.53
CA ALA A 104 -17.79 -12.33 -10.98
C ALA A 104 -18.32 -11.12 -11.79
N ARG A 105 -17.44 -10.19 -12.17
CA ARG A 105 -17.79 -9.03 -12.99
C ARG A 105 -18.27 -9.44 -14.38
N GLN A 106 -17.58 -10.35 -15.06
CA GLN A 106 -17.99 -10.85 -16.38
C GLN A 106 -19.36 -11.53 -16.32
N SER A 107 -19.58 -12.36 -15.29
CA SER A 107 -20.87 -13.03 -15.08
C SER A 107 -22.02 -12.05 -14.83
N ASN A 108 -21.76 -10.92 -14.18
CA ASN A 108 -22.77 -9.90 -13.91
C ASN A 108 -23.04 -9.00 -15.12
N LEU A 109 -22.02 -8.71 -15.95
CA LEU A 109 -22.20 -7.96 -17.19
C LEU A 109 -23.13 -8.71 -18.17
N SER A 110 -23.00 -10.03 -18.30
CA SER A 110 -23.88 -10.82 -19.19
C SER A 110 -25.32 -10.87 -18.69
N LYS A 111 -25.55 -10.86 -17.36
CA LYS A 111 -26.89 -10.75 -16.77
C LYS A 111 -27.49 -9.36 -17.01
N HIS A 112 -26.69 -8.31 -16.82
CA HIS A 112 -27.17 -6.94 -16.94
C HIS A 112 -27.53 -6.55 -18.38
N SER A 113 -26.83 -7.08 -19.39
CA SER A 113 -27.21 -6.93 -20.79
C SER A 113 -28.51 -7.67 -21.12
N LEU A 114 -28.73 -8.86 -20.55
CA LEU A 114 -29.94 -9.65 -20.72
C LEU A 114 -31.20 -8.93 -20.18
N PHE A 115 -31.09 -8.21 -19.07
CA PHE A 115 -32.17 -7.39 -18.53
C PHE A 115 -32.47 -6.12 -19.34
N ARG A 116 -31.52 -5.62 -20.15
CA ARG A 116 -31.76 -4.45 -21.04
C ARG A 116 -32.42 -4.83 -22.36
N LEU A 117 -32.50 -6.12 -22.68
CA LEU A 117 -33.18 -6.67 -23.87
C LEU A 117 -34.66 -7.02 -23.60
N MET A 118 -35.24 -6.63 -22.46
CA MET A 118 -36.71 -6.61 -22.36
C MET A 118 -37.23 -5.47 -23.24
N ASP A 119 -37.55 -5.82 -24.49
CA ASP A 119 -38.17 -4.95 -25.46
C ASP A 119 -39.33 -4.18 -24.83
N ARG A 120 -39.29 -2.85 -24.95
CA ARG A 120 -40.49 -2.04 -24.74
C ARG A 120 -41.51 -2.54 -25.76
N LYS A 121 -42.61 -3.14 -25.31
CA LYS A 121 -43.76 -3.34 -26.21
C LYS A 121 -44.13 -1.96 -26.73
N ASP A 122 -44.03 -1.75 -28.04
CA ASP A 122 -44.53 -0.53 -28.66
C ASP A 122 -46.01 -0.41 -28.30
N GLY A 123 -46.31 0.61 -27.51
CA GLY A 123 -47.70 0.95 -27.20
C GLY A 123 -48.40 1.41 -28.48
N PRO A 124 -49.74 1.33 -28.54
CA PRO A 124 -50.47 1.96 -29.63
C PRO A 124 -50.04 3.43 -29.75
N PRO A 125 -49.89 3.97 -30.98
CA PRO A 125 -49.51 5.36 -31.17
C PRO A 125 -50.51 6.25 -30.42
N SER A 126 -49.98 7.23 -29.68
CA SER A 126 -50.79 8.13 -28.88
C SER A 126 -51.70 8.97 -29.80
N ASP A 127 -53.02 8.94 -29.59
CA ASP A 127 -54.02 9.77 -30.30
C ASP A 127 -53.97 11.26 -29.92
N ARG A 128 -52.80 11.74 -29.48
CA ARG A 128 -52.66 13.11 -29.00
C ARG A 128 -52.55 14.02 -30.22
N GLU A 129 -53.56 14.84 -30.46
CA GLU A 129 -53.49 15.88 -31.50
C GLU A 129 -52.22 16.72 -31.30
N GLU A 130 -51.47 16.91 -32.39
CA GLU A 130 -50.26 17.72 -32.36
C GLU A 130 -50.61 19.12 -31.86
N PRO A 131 -49.78 19.70 -30.96
CA PRO A 131 -50.03 21.05 -30.48
C PRO A 131 -50.04 22.01 -31.66
N LYS A 132 -51.11 22.82 -31.78
CA LYS A 132 -51.21 23.86 -32.81
C LYS A 132 -50.25 24.98 -32.44
N TRP A 133 -49.06 24.96 -33.02
CA TRP A 133 -48.05 26.00 -32.83
C TRP A 133 -48.57 27.30 -33.45
N SER A 134 -48.59 28.38 -32.68
CA SER A 134 -48.82 29.71 -33.24
C SER A 134 -47.62 30.16 -34.07
N GLU A 135 -47.83 31.04 -35.06
CA GLU A 135 -46.74 31.57 -35.91
C GLU A 135 -45.61 32.23 -35.08
N GLU A 136 -45.96 32.78 -33.92
CA GLU A 136 -45.02 33.36 -32.97
C GLU A 136 -44.09 32.30 -32.35
N MET A 137 -44.61 31.12 -32.03
CA MET A 137 -43.80 30.02 -31.50
C MET A 137 -42.88 29.42 -32.56
N VAL A 138 -43.33 29.33 -33.81
CA VAL A 138 -42.49 28.85 -34.93
C VAL A 138 -41.36 29.85 -35.23
N LYS A 139 -41.63 31.16 -35.14
CA LYS A 139 -40.59 32.19 -35.24
C LYS A 139 -39.57 32.12 -34.10
N ALA A 140 -40.04 31.86 -32.87
CA ALA A 140 -39.16 31.72 -31.72
C ALA A 140 -38.20 30.52 -31.85
N ILE A 141 -38.68 29.39 -32.38
CA ILE A 141 -37.83 28.20 -32.60
C ILE A 141 -36.77 28.47 -33.68
N LYS A 142 -37.14 29.09 -34.80
CA LYS A 142 -36.19 29.46 -35.86
C LYS A 142 -35.14 30.51 -35.46
N PHE A 143 -35.28 31.11 -34.26
CA PHE A 143 -34.30 32.04 -33.73
C PHE A 143 -33.18 31.34 -32.94
N PHE A 144 -33.38 30.07 -32.56
CA PHE A 144 -32.43 29.30 -31.75
C PHE A 144 -31.70 28.18 -32.53
N ASP A 145 -32.03 27.98 -33.81
CA ASP A 145 -31.25 27.20 -34.79
C ASP A 145 -30.31 28.12 -35.60
#